data_AF-A0A970TCA8-F1
#
_entry.id   AF-A0A970TCA8-F1
#
_cell.length_a   1.000
_cell.length_b   1.000
_cell.length_c   1.000
_cell.angle_alpha   90.00
_cell.angle_beta   90.00
_cell.angle_gamma   90.00
#
_symmetry.space_group_name_H-M   'P 1'
#
loop_
_entity.id
_entity.type
_entity.pdbx_description
1 polymer ?
#
loop_
_entity_poly.entity_id
_entity_poly.type
_entity_poly.pdbx_seq_one_letter_code
_entity_poly.pdbx_strand_id
1 'polypeptide(L)'
;MSAWRSASWLAATDRRFLPAVAACLVVIGAWFYGYERTYLALRLITWDDAIFFDRLPLYVAIVMLLSLCIRRLERETMRRLVTVIVAIFAMYALAELAAPIPLPLFADELSGATDGPAEVTQSTGWSCGAAALAWATRLHGVPASERQMAELAVTAPLRGTSTRGMLRALHRVGLEAQAIKPASWEDLDDIPGPALIGWKLTPTVAHAAVLLAVEGDEVIVGDPLCGQMRYEREEFMQRWLRDLIVISAPDKTSS
;
A
#
# COMPACT_ATOMS: atom_id res chain seq x y z
N MET A 1 31.01 7.52 0.18
CA MET A 1 32.06 7.58 1.25
C MET A 1 31.77 8.57 2.39
N SER A 2 30.80 9.49 2.29
CA SER A 2 30.50 10.49 3.33
C SER A 2 29.63 9.99 4.49
N ALA A 3 28.63 9.13 4.24
CA ALA A 3 27.71 8.64 5.28
C ALA A 3 28.39 7.75 6.35
N TRP A 4 29.38 6.96 5.95
CA TRP A 4 30.09 6.03 6.84
C TRP A 4 30.99 6.76 7.85
N ARG A 5 31.57 7.90 7.45
CA ARG A 5 32.36 8.75 8.35
C ARG A 5 31.50 9.47 9.38
N SER A 6 30.31 9.95 8.99
CA SER A 6 29.36 10.57 9.91
C SER A 6 28.89 9.60 11.01
N ALA A 7 28.62 8.34 10.65
CA ALA A 7 28.27 7.29 11.62
C ALA A 7 29.44 6.96 12.56
N SER A 8 30.67 6.97 12.06
CA SER A 8 31.88 6.71 12.88
C SER A 8 32.16 7.80 13.92
N TRP A 9 31.82 9.06 13.61
CA TRP A 9 31.99 10.23 14.49
C TRP A 9 30.88 10.37 15.56
N LEU A 10 29.66 9.93 15.25
CA LEU A 10 28.55 9.91 16.20
C LEU A 10 28.71 8.81 17.26
N ALA A 11 29.35 7.69 16.92
CA ALA A 11 29.49 6.52 17.79
C ALA A 11 30.82 6.44 18.57
N ALA A 12 31.66 7.47 18.53
CA ALA A 12 32.98 7.50 19.20
C ALA A 12 32.95 8.03 20.65
N THR A 13 31.79 8.47 21.16
CA THR A 13 31.66 9.00 22.52
C THR A 13 30.35 8.52 23.14
N ASP A 14 30.41 7.92 24.34
CA ASP A 14 29.23 7.40 25.06
C ASP A 14 28.09 8.44 25.14
N ARG A 15 28.46 9.72 25.26
CA ARG A 15 27.56 10.88 25.37
C ARG A 15 26.67 11.12 24.14
N ARG A 16 26.99 10.55 22.97
CA ARG A 16 26.25 10.75 21.69
C ARG A 16 25.45 9.53 21.25
N PHE A 17 25.71 8.37 21.83
CA PHE A 17 25.01 7.13 21.50
C PHE A 17 23.52 7.20 21.85
N LEU A 18 23.20 7.59 23.09
CA LEU A 18 21.80 7.63 23.56
C LEU A 18 20.96 8.64 22.76
N PRO A 19 21.44 9.87 22.46
CA PRO A 19 20.75 10.78 21.55
C PRO A 19 20.53 10.21 20.14
N ALA A 20 21.51 9.50 19.57
CA ALA A 20 21.38 8.92 18.23
C ALA A 20 20.35 7.79 18.18
N VAL A 21 20.33 6.92 19.21
CA VAL A 21 19.29 5.88 19.37
C VAL A 21 17.92 6.52 19.53
N ALA A 22 17.79 7.53 20.39
CA ALA A 22 16.55 8.25 20.59
C ALA A 22 16.05 8.88 19.28
N ALA A 23 16.92 9.48 18.48
CA ALA A 23 16.57 10.02 17.17
C ALA A 23 16.04 8.94 16.21
N CYS A 24 16.67 7.76 16.13
CA CYS A 24 16.15 6.66 15.32
C CYS A 24 14.76 6.21 15.77
N LEU A 25 14.56 6.05 17.08
CA LEU A 25 13.28 5.63 17.65
C LEU A 25 12.19 6.67 17.41
N VAL A 26 12.52 7.97 17.49
CA VAL A 26 11.61 9.06 17.15
C VAL A 26 11.23 9.00 15.68
N VAL A 27 12.16 8.77 14.76
CA VAL A 27 11.84 8.64 13.31
C VAL A 27 10.96 7.42 13.06
N ILE A 28 11.26 6.27 13.67
CA ILE A 28 10.45 5.05 13.55
C ILE A 28 9.03 5.31 14.10
N GLY A 29 8.92 5.85 15.30
CA GLY A 29 7.64 6.16 15.94
C GLY A 29 6.83 7.20 15.16
N ALA A 30 7.49 8.26 14.69
CA ALA A 30 6.88 9.28 13.83
C ALA A 30 6.44 8.71 12.49
N TRP A 31 7.17 7.74 11.93
CA TRP A 31 6.73 7.03 10.73
C TRP A 31 5.47 6.24 11.01
N PHE A 32 5.40 5.40 12.05
CA PHE A 32 4.17 4.64 12.35
C PHE A 32 2.99 5.55 12.69
N TYR A 33 3.22 6.61 13.48
CA TYR A 33 2.18 7.57 13.86
C TYR A 33 1.72 8.42 12.68
N GLY A 34 2.68 8.89 11.87
CA GLY A 34 2.44 9.71 10.69
C GLY A 34 1.83 8.90 9.54
N TYR A 35 2.22 7.65 9.36
CA TYR A 35 1.72 6.75 8.31
C TYR A 35 0.22 6.46 8.49
N GLU A 36 -0.22 6.20 9.71
CA GLU A 36 -1.65 6.06 10.03
C GLU A 36 -2.42 7.39 9.92
N ARG A 37 -1.78 8.54 10.12
CA ARG A 37 -2.41 9.86 9.93
C ARG A 37 -2.30 10.41 8.52
N THR A 38 -1.46 9.84 7.66
CA THR A 38 -1.34 10.26 6.27
C THR A 38 -2.61 10.00 5.47
N TYR A 39 -3.54 9.12 5.90
CA TYR A 39 -4.84 8.99 5.23
C TYR A 39 -5.66 10.30 5.25
N LEU A 40 -5.56 11.11 6.32
CA LEU A 40 -6.10 12.48 6.34
C LEU A 40 -5.36 13.39 5.35
N ALA A 41 -4.04 13.23 5.23
CA ALA A 41 -3.24 13.97 4.27
C ALA A 41 -3.51 13.55 2.81
N LEU A 42 -3.92 12.29 2.55
CA LEU A 42 -4.36 11.82 1.23
C LEU A 42 -5.61 12.58 0.74
N ARG A 43 -6.42 13.15 1.64
CA ARG A 43 -7.53 14.04 1.26
C ARG A 43 -7.07 15.40 0.75
N LEU A 44 -5.86 15.84 1.08
CA LEU A 44 -5.41 17.23 0.90
C LEU A 44 -4.24 17.38 -0.08
N ILE A 45 -3.45 16.33 -0.32
CA ILE A 45 -2.24 16.42 -1.16
C ILE A 45 -2.04 15.12 -1.96
N THR A 46 -2.04 15.24 -3.29
CA THR A 46 -1.76 14.16 -4.26
C THR A 46 -0.24 13.92 -4.34
N TRP A 47 0.31 13.15 -3.40
CA TRP A 47 1.73 12.80 -3.35
C TRP A 47 2.10 11.64 -4.30
N ASP A 48 1.86 11.84 -5.60
CA ASP A 48 1.93 10.82 -6.66
C ASP A 48 3.27 10.06 -6.72
N ASP A 49 4.39 10.76 -6.52
CA ASP A 49 5.73 10.15 -6.63
C ASP A 49 6.38 9.90 -5.26
N ALA A 50 5.82 10.45 -4.17
CA ALA A 50 6.35 10.16 -2.83
C ALA A 50 5.98 8.76 -2.35
N ILE A 51 5.08 8.05 -3.04
CA ILE A 51 4.73 6.66 -2.75
C ILE A 51 5.95 5.73 -2.83
N PHE A 52 6.90 6.02 -3.72
CA PHE A 52 8.13 5.23 -3.87
C PHE A 52 9.07 5.37 -2.67
N PHE A 53 8.99 6.49 -1.94
CA PHE A 53 9.91 6.82 -0.86
C PHE A 53 9.26 6.72 0.53
N ASP A 54 8.01 6.25 0.60
CA ASP A 54 7.21 6.29 1.83
C ASP A 54 7.88 5.55 2.99
N ARG A 55 8.43 4.37 2.75
CA ARG A 55 9.11 3.50 3.74
C ARG A 55 10.59 3.79 3.88
N LEU A 56 11.18 4.62 3.01
CA LEU A 56 12.62 4.89 3.03
C LEU A 56 13.11 5.44 4.38
N PRO A 57 12.43 6.43 5.02
CA PRO A 57 12.84 6.92 6.34
C PRO A 57 12.85 5.83 7.42
N LEU A 58 11.86 4.93 7.39
CA LEU A 58 11.75 3.80 8.31
C LEU A 58 12.93 2.83 8.15
N TYR A 59 13.20 2.39 6.91
CA TYR A 59 14.30 1.46 6.63
C TYR A 59 15.66 2.03 7.01
N VAL A 60 15.92 3.30 6.67
CA VAL A 60 17.16 3.98 7.04
C VAL A 60 17.31 4.07 8.56
N ALA A 61 16.24 4.43 9.28
CA ALA A 61 16.27 4.52 10.73
C ALA A 61 16.54 3.16 11.41
N ILE A 62 15.93 2.07 10.91
CA ILE A 62 16.14 0.71 11.42
C ILE A 62 17.58 0.26 11.16
N VAL A 63 18.08 0.39 9.93
CA VAL A 63 19.47 0.01 9.60
C VAL A 63 20.47 0.82 10.42
N MET A 64 20.23 2.12 10.62
CA MET A 64 21.07 2.97 11.45
C MET A 64 21.03 2.55 12.91
N LEU A 65 19.84 2.28 13.48
CA LEU A 65 19.67 1.80 14.84
C LEU A 65 20.43 0.49 15.08
N LEU A 66 20.24 -0.51 14.21
CA LEU A 66 20.91 -1.80 14.35
C LEU A 66 22.43 -1.66 14.19
N SER A 67 22.90 -0.79 13.28
CA SER A 67 24.32 -0.50 13.10
C SER A 67 24.95 0.15 14.34
N LEU A 68 24.22 1.03 15.04
CA LEU A 68 24.66 1.60 16.32
C LEU A 68 24.74 0.52 17.41
N CYS A 69 23.77 -0.38 17.47
CA CYS A 69 23.76 -1.48 18.44
C CYS A 69 24.91 -2.47 18.23
N ILE A 70 25.27 -2.79 16.98
CA ILE A 70 26.40 -3.68 16.64
C ILE A 70 27.71 -3.21 17.29
N ARG A 71 27.94 -1.90 17.39
CA ARG A 71 29.17 -1.32 17.94
C ARG A 71 29.33 -1.53 19.45
N ARG A 72 28.27 -1.85 20.18
CA ARG A 72 28.31 -2.15 21.63
C ARG A 72 28.39 -3.64 21.95
N LEU A 73 28.36 -4.51 20.93
CA LEU A 73 28.48 -5.94 21.16
C LEU A 73 29.95 -6.31 21.40
N GLU A 74 30.26 -6.71 22.63
CA GLU A 74 31.60 -7.14 23.05
C GLU A 74 31.98 -8.50 22.46
N ARG A 75 31.00 -9.41 22.33
CA ARG A 75 31.22 -10.77 21.79
C ARG A 75 31.31 -10.74 20.27
N GLU A 76 32.45 -11.15 19.72
CA GLU A 76 32.70 -11.15 18.28
C GLU A 76 31.69 -12.01 17.49
N THR A 77 31.33 -13.19 18.00
CA THR A 77 30.33 -14.07 17.36
C THR A 77 28.97 -13.39 17.23
N MET A 78 28.50 -12.72 18.30
CA MET A 78 27.24 -11.98 18.29
C MET A 78 27.30 -10.79 17.33
N ARG A 79 28.43 -10.08 17.31
CA ARG A 79 28.66 -8.96 16.39
C ARG A 79 28.57 -9.41 14.93
N ARG A 80 29.19 -10.53 14.57
CA ARG A 80 29.11 -11.11 13.23
C ARG A 80 27.68 -11.51 12.87
N LEU A 81 26.97 -12.21 13.77
CA LEU A 81 25.59 -12.64 13.57
C LEU A 81 24.65 -11.44 13.32
N VAL A 82 24.69 -10.42 14.18
CA VAL A 82 23.83 -9.23 14.01
C VAL A 82 24.21 -8.45 12.75
N THR A 83 25.49 -8.40 12.36
CA THR A 83 25.92 -7.77 11.10
C THR A 83 25.29 -8.48 9.88
N VAL A 84 25.24 -9.81 9.90
CA VAL A 84 24.58 -10.59 8.84
C VAL A 84 23.07 -10.29 8.80
N ILE A 85 22.41 -10.23 9.96
CA ILE A 85 20.97 -9.88 10.05
C ILE A 85 20.71 -8.47 9.46
N VAL A 86 21.55 -7.49 9.80
CA VAL A 86 21.43 -6.13 9.27
C VAL A 86 21.66 -6.10 7.77
N ALA A 87 22.63 -6.85 7.25
CA ALA A 87 22.88 -6.95 5.81
C ALA A 87 21.68 -7.57 5.08
N ILE A 88 21.11 -8.66 5.60
CA ILE A 88 19.90 -9.28 5.05
C ILE A 88 18.74 -8.28 5.05
N PHE A 89 18.50 -7.60 6.17
CA PHE A 89 17.44 -6.59 6.25
C PHE A 89 17.66 -5.42 5.28
N ALA A 90 18.89 -4.94 5.15
CA ALA A 90 19.24 -3.87 4.21
C ALA A 90 19.02 -4.31 2.75
N MET A 91 19.35 -5.57 2.40
CA MET A 91 19.05 -6.12 1.08
C MET A 91 17.54 -6.24 0.85
N TYR A 92 16.78 -6.70 1.84
CA TYR A 92 15.32 -6.75 1.76
C TYR A 92 14.72 -5.34 1.58
N ALA A 93 15.15 -4.35 2.36
CA ALA A 93 14.71 -2.97 2.24
C ALA A 93 15.04 -2.37 0.86
N LEU A 94 16.22 -2.70 0.31
CA LEU A 94 16.59 -2.30 -1.04
C LEU A 94 15.70 -2.96 -2.09
N ALA A 95 15.41 -4.25 -1.94
CA ALA A 95 14.50 -4.98 -2.84
C ALA A 95 13.07 -4.42 -2.78
N GLU A 96 12.54 -4.10 -1.59
CA GLU A 96 11.23 -3.45 -1.42
C GLU A 96 11.17 -2.06 -2.07
N LEU A 97 12.23 -1.27 -1.94
CA LEU A 97 12.32 0.05 -2.57
C LEU A 97 12.44 -0.06 -4.09
N ALA A 98 13.14 -1.08 -4.57
CA ALA A 98 13.30 -1.35 -5.99
C ALA A 98 12.13 -2.14 -6.58
N ALA A 99 11.21 -2.69 -5.79
CA ALA A 99 10.15 -3.61 -6.23
C ALA A 99 9.25 -3.08 -7.37
N PRO A 100 9.01 -1.76 -7.51
CA PRO A 100 8.35 -1.20 -8.68
C PRO A 100 9.13 -1.28 -9.99
N ILE A 101 10.46 -1.25 -9.93
CA ILE A 101 11.35 -1.20 -11.09
C ILE A 101 11.22 -2.45 -11.97
N PRO A 102 11.19 -3.68 -11.43
CA PRO A 102 11.02 -4.89 -12.22
C PRO A 102 9.57 -5.16 -12.62
N LEU A 103 8.58 -4.32 -12.31
CA LEU A 103 7.19 -4.55 -12.73
C LEU A 103 7.04 -4.85 -14.23
N PRO A 104 7.76 -4.17 -15.15
CA PRO A 104 7.73 -4.52 -16.58
C PRO A 104 8.18 -5.95 -16.90
N LEU A 105 8.99 -6.58 -16.04
CA LEU A 105 9.40 -7.99 -16.20
C LEU A 105 8.25 -8.96 -15.91
N PHE A 106 7.25 -8.53 -15.14
CA PHE A 106 6.08 -9.32 -14.77
C PHE A 106 4.82 -8.88 -15.54
N ALA A 107 4.96 -7.94 -16.48
CA ALA A 107 3.83 -7.41 -17.24
C ALA A 107 3.08 -8.52 -17.98
N ASP A 108 3.80 -9.50 -18.54
CA ASP A 108 3.22 -10.62 -19.28
C ASP A 108 2.39 -11.58 -18.40
N GLU A 109 2.57 -11.55 -17.08
CA GLU A 109 1.73 -12.31 -16.14
C GLU A 109 0.38 -11.63 -15.86
N LEU A 110 0.23 -10.35 -16.22
CA LEU A 110 -0.97 -9.55 -15.98
C LEU A 110 -1.81 -9.42 -17.24
N SER A 111 -3.14 -9.46 -17.07
CA SER A 111 -4.07 -9.30 -18.18
C SER A 111 -4.01 -7.88 -18.75
N GLY A 112 -3.73 -7.79 -20.06
CA GLY A 112 -3.77 -6.54 -20.82
C GLY A 112 -5.12 -6.24 -21.48
N ALA A 113 -6.13 -7.11 -21.30
CA ALA A 113 -7.45 -6.92 -21.89
C ALA A 113 -8.09 -5.65 -21.32
N THR A 114 -8.68 -4.83 -22.18
CA THR A 114 -9.42 -3.60 -21.82
C THR A 114 -10.88 -3.66 -22.25
N ASP A 115 -11.20 -4.63 -23.10
CA ASP A 115 -12.49 -4.97 -23.66
C ASP A 115 -13.16 -6.12 -22.89
N GLY A 116 -14.46 -6.30 -23.13
CA GLY A 116 -15.27 -7.34 -22.48
C GLY A 116 -16.08 -6.84 -21.27
N PRO A 117 -16.51 -7.74 -20.37
CA PRO A 117 -17.27 -7.35 -19.19
C PRO A 117 -16.45 -6.43 -18.27
N ALA A 118 -17.15 -5.66 -17.44
CA ALA A 118 -16.48 -4.81 -16.45
C ALA A 118 -15.69 -5.64 -15.42
N GLU A 119 -16.11 -6.88 -15.17
CA GLU A 119 -15.44 -7.83 -14.28
C GLU A 119 -14.01 -8.14 -14.73
N VAL A 120 -13.08 -8.08 -13.77
CA VAL A 120 -11.66 -8.39 -13.98
C VAL A 120 -11.19 -9.37 -12.92
N THR A 121 -10.87 -10.59 -13.36
CA THR A 121 -10.24 -11.61 -12.52
C THR A 121 -8.74 -11.33 -12.38
N GLN A 122 -8.19 -11.50 -11.18
CA GLN A 122 -6.75 -11.33 -10.96
C GLN A 122 -5.94 -12.46 -11.62
N SER A 123 -4.84 -12.10 -12.29
CA SER A 123 -3.98 -13.09 -12.96
C SER A 123 -2.93 -13.70 -12.02
N THR A 124 -2.58 -13.02 -10.92
CA THR A 124 -1.52 -13.45 -10.00
C THR A 124 -1.97 -13.36 -8.53
N GLY A 125 -1.24 -13.98 -7.61
CA GLY A 125 -1.54 -13.92 -6.17
C GLY A 125 -1.33 -12.55 -5.51
N TRP A 126 -0.78 -11.56 -6.23
CA TRP A 126 -0.44 -10.23 -5.70
C TRP A 126 -1.14 -9.09 -6.45
N SER A 127 -1.89 -9.39 -7.52
CA SER A 127 -2.53 -8.40 -8.39
C SER A 127 -3.99 -8.10 -8.04
N CYS A 128 -4.52 -8.60 -6.92
CA CYS A 128 -5.89 -8.34 -6.47
C CYS A 128 -6.27 -6.85 -6.49
N GLY A 129 -5.39 -5.99 -5.98
CA GLY A 129 -5.63 -4.54 -5.99
C GLY A 129 -5.65 -3.93 -7.39
N ALA A 130 -4.83 -4.44 -8.32
CA ALA A 130 -4.81 -3.98 -9.71
C ALA A 130 -6.05 -4.45 -10.49
N ALA A 131 -6.49 -5.69 -10.25
CA ALA A 131 -7.71 -6.23 -10.84
C ALA A 131 -8.96 -5.52 -10.31
N ALA A 132 -9.07 -5.31 -8.99
CA ALA A 132 -10.16 -4.54 -8.38
C ALA A 132 -10.20 -3.09 -8.91
N LEU A 133 -9.03 -2.45 -9.05
CA LEU A 133 -8.92 -1.13 -9.68
C LEU A 133 -9.45 -1.13 -11.10
N ALA A 134 -9.02 -2.09 -11.94
CA ALA A 134 -9.46 -2.17 -13.32
C ALA A 134 -10.97 -2.40 -13.41
N TRP A 135 -11.51 -3.28 -12.57
CA TRP A 135 -12.94 -3.54 -12.49
C TRP A 135 -13.73 -2.28 -12.09
N ALA A 136 -13.37 -1.63 -10.98
CA ALA A 136 -14.04 -0.41 -10.55
C ALA A 136 -13.93 0.70 -11.61
N THR A 137 -12.75 0.88 -12.21
CA THR A 137 -12.51 1.88 -13.26
C THR A 137 -13.40 1.66 -14.49
N ARG A 138 -13.58 0.40 -14.92
CA ARG A 138 -14.51 0.04 -16.01
C ARG A 138 -15.96 0.34 -15.67
N LEU A 139 -16.39 0.08 -14.43
CA LEU A 139 -17.75 0.40 -13.99
C LEU A 139 -18.02 1.91 -13.98
N HIS A 140 -16.98 2.73 -13.81
CA HIS A 140 -17.03 4.18 -13.97
C HIS A 140 -16.88 4.65 -15.43
N GLY A 141 -16.92 3.72 -16.40
CA GLY A 141 -16.93 4.02 -17.84
C GLY A 141 -15.55 4.29 -18.44
N VAL A 142 -14.46 4.06 -17.71
CA VAL A 142 -13.09 4.24 -18.19
C VAL A 142 -12.49 2.87 -18.54
N PRO A 143 -12.08 2.62 -19.80
CA PRO A 143 -11.41 1.38 -20.15
C PRO A 143 -10.09 1.23 -19.38
N ALA A 144 -9.89 0.09 -18.73
CA ALA A 144 -8.70 -0.21 -17.95
C ALA A 144 -8.37 -1.69 -17.97
N SER A 145 -7.09 -2.04 -18.01
CA SER A 145 -6.61 -3.42 -17.84
C SER A 145 -5.97 -3.63 -16.47
N GLU A 146 -5.89 -4.88 -16.02
CA GLU A 146 -5.16 -5.23 -14.79
C GLU A 146 -3.70 -4.76 -14.87
N ARG A 147 -3.04 -4.99 -16.01
CA ARG A 147 -1.66 -4.56 -16.26
C ARG A 147 -1.50 -3.04 -16.15
N GLN A 148 -2.36 -2.28 -16.83
CA GLN A 148 -2.31 -0.82 -16.79
C GLN A 148 -2.50 -0.30 -15.36
N MET A 149 -3.49 -0.84 -14.64
CA MET A 149 -3.74 -0.41 -13.26
C MET A 149 -2.62 -0.82 -12.31
N ALA A 150 -1.96 -1.97 -12.54
CA ALA A 150 -0.78 -2.36 -11.77
C ALA A 150 0.38 -1.37 -11.95
N GLU A 151 0.66 -0.94 -13.18
CA GLU A 151 1.70 0.05 -13.49
C GLU A 151 1.39 1.41 -12.85
N LEU A 152 0.15 1.88 -13.00
CA LEU A 152 -0.29 3.14 -12.42
C LEU A 152 -0.36 3.10 -10.89
N ALA A 153 -0.67 1.95 -10.30
CA ALA A 153 -0.76 1.79 -8.85
C ALA A 153 0.57 1.43 -8.20
N VAL A 154 1.62 1.20 -9.01
CA VAL A 154 2.94 0.79 -8.51
C VAL A 154 2.82 -0.55 -7.75
N THR A 155 1.98 -1.44 -8.27
CA THR A 155 1.78 -2.78 -7.73
C THR A 155 3.08 -3.57 -7.88
N ALA A 156 3.46 -4.33 -6.85
CA ALA A 156 4.68 -5.14 -6.87
C ALA A 156 4.41 -6.57 -6.39
N PRO A 157 5.13 -7.57 -6.92
CA PRO A 157 5.11 -8.92 -6.36
C PRO A 157 5.41 -8.90 -4.85
N LEU A 158 4.76 -9.79 -4.08
CA LEU A 158 4.82 -9.91 -2.61
C LEU A 158 4.26 -8.72 -1.82
N ARG A 159 4.41 -7.48 -2.31
CA ARG A 159 3.89 -6.26 -1.68
C ARG A 159 2.43 -5.99 -2.01
N GLY A 160 1.98 -6.41 -3.20
CA GLY A 160 0.67 -6.10 -3.73
C GLY A 160 0.49 -4.62 -4.02
N THR A 161 -0.74 -4.12 -3.84
CA THR A 161 -1.11 -2.73 -4.12
C THR A 161 -1.48 -2.00 -2.83
N SER A 162 -0.92 -0.81 -2.61
CA SER A 162 -1.27 0.01 -1.45
C SER A 162 -2.46 0.94 -1.74
N THR A 163 -3.18 1.39 -0.71
CA THR A 163 -4.26 2.40 -0.84
C THR A 163 -3.80 3.66 -1.56
N ARG A 164 -2.57 4.13 -1.29
CA ARG A 164 -1.98 5.29 -1.99
C ARG A 164 -1.77 5.01 -3.47
N GLY A 165 -1.36 3.78 -3.80
CA GLY A 165 -1.19 3.33 -5.17
C GLY A 165 -2.53 3.29 -5.91
N MET A 166 -3.57 2.80 -5.24
CA MET A 166 -4.94 2.81 -5.77
C MET A 166 -5.43 4.22 -6.07
N LEU A 167 -5.28 5.17 -5.14
CA LEU A 167 -5.64 6.57 -5.35
C LEU A 167 -4.86 7.18 -6.52
N ARG A 168 -3.54 6.99 -6.53
CA ARG A 168 -2.67 7.45 -7.63
C ARG A 168 -3.17 6.91 -8.98
N ALA A 169 -3.50 5.62 -9.05
CA ALA A 169 -3.95 5.02 -10.30
C ALA A 169 -5.28 5.61 -10.78
N LEU A 170 -6.25 5.79 -9.86
CA LEU A 170 -7.54 6.41 -10.16
C LEU A 170 -7.37 7.85 -10.65
N HIS A 171 -6.56 8.67 -9.98
CA HIS A 171 -6.28 10.04 -10.41
C HIS A 171 -5.59 10.08 -11.78
N ARG A 172 -4.67 9.14 -12.06
CA ARG A 172 -3.98 9.05 -13.35
C ARG A 172 -4.89 8.66 -14.51
N VAL A 173 -5.99 7.96 -14.25
CA VAL A 173 -7.00 7.66 -15.27
C VAL A 173 -8.13 8.70 -15.32
N GLY A 174 -8.00 9.82 -14.58
CA GLY A 174 -8.94 10.93 -14.61
C GLY A 174 -10.17 10.76 -13.72
N LEU A 175 -10.14 9.80 -12.79
CA LEU A 175 -11.18 9.63 -11.78
C LEU A 175 -10.78 10.32 -10.49
N GLU A 176 -11.69 11.06 -9.88
CA GLU A 176 -11.49 11.60 -8.53
C GLU A 176 -11.78 10.51 -7.51
N ALA A 177 -10.95 10.41 -6.48
CA ALA A 177 -11.08 9.38 -5.46
C ALA A 177 -10.57 9.83 -4.10
N GLN A 178 -11.20 9.31 -3.05
CA GLN A 178 -10.84 9.58 -1.67
C GLN A 178 -10.87 8.31 -0.82
N ALA A 179 -9.82 8.10 -0.03
CA ALA A 179 -9.78 7.03 0.96
C ALA A 179 -10.39 7.46 2.31
N ILE A 180 -11.16 6.56 2.91
CA ILE A 180 -11.75 6.69 4.24
C ILE A 180 -11.33 5.46 5.07
N LYS A 181 -10.67 5.72 6.19
CA LYS A 181 -10.19 4.69 7.12
C LYS A 181 -10.03 5.26 8.55
N PRO A 182 -10.64 4.64 9.58
CA PRO A 182 -11.68 3.61 9.46
C PRO A 182 -12.97 4.22 8.90
N ALA A 183 -13.57 3.56 7.93
CA ALA A 183 -14.92 3.89 7.47
C ALA A 183 -15.97 3.21 8.37
N SER A 184 -17.08 3.91 8.59
CA SER A 184 -18.25 3.39 9.31
C SER A 184 -19.22 2.71 8.34
N TRP A 185 -20.31 2.14 8.86
CA TRP A 185 -21.34 1.56 7.98
C TRP A 185 -22.08 2.65 7.20
N GLU A 186 -22.33 3.78 7.87
CA GLU A 186 -23.02 4.94 7.32
C GLU A 186 -22.24 5.53 6.12
N ASP A 187 -20.90 5.45 6.13
CA ASP A 187 -20.07 5.84 4.98
C ASP A 187 -20.35 5.00 3.71
N LEU A 188 -20.95 3.81 3.84
CA LEU A 188 -21.32 2.95 2.71
C LEU A 188 -22.68 3.31 2.10
N ASP A 189 -23.59 3.88 2.90
CA ASP A 189 -24.94 4.27 2.44
C ASP A 189 -24.87 5.47 1.49
N ASP A 190 -23.85 6.32 1.65
CA ASP A 190 -23.66 7.58 0.92
C ASP A 190 -22.77 7.46 -0.34
N ILE A 191 -22.35 6.25 -0.73
CA ILE A 191 -21.45 6.10 -1.89
C ILE A 191 -22.18 6.34 -3.22
N PRO A 192 -21.63 7.15 -4.14
CA PRO A 192 -22.29 7.49 -5.41
C PRO A 192 -22.26 6.37 -6.46
N GLY A 193 -21.57 5.27 -6.18
CA GLY A 193 -21.39 4.16 -7.10
C GLY A 193 -20.33 3.17 -6.61
N PRO A 194 -19.84 2.28 -7.49
CA PRO A 194 -18.88 1.26 -7.11
C PRO A 194 -17.62 1.86 -6.48
N ALA A 195 -17.22 1.29 -5.35
CA ALA A 195 -16.09 1.73 -4.55
C ALA A 195 -15.07 0.60 -4.37
N LEU A 196 -13.85 0.90 -3.93
CA LEU A 196 -12.89 -0.15 -3.55
C LEU A 196 -12.92 -0.36 -2.04
N ILE A 197 -12.77 -1.61 -1.63
CA ILE A 197 -12.72 -2.00 -0.22
C ILE A 197 -11.53 -2.92 0.05
N GLY A 198 -11.01 -2.82 1.27
CA GLY A 198 -10.06 -3.78 1.83
C GLY A 198 -10.76 -4.73 2.79
N TRP A 199 -10.56 -6.03 2.65
CA TRP A 199 -11.15 -7.03 3.53
C TRP A 199 -10.24 -8.24 3.76
N LYS A 200 -10.56 -9.08 4.72
CA LYS A 200 -9.82 -10.29 5.09
C LYS A 200 -10.23 -11.44 4.18
N LEU A 201 -9.31 -11.90 3.34
CA LEU A 201 -9.47 -13.17 2.62
C LEU A 201 -9.26 -14.35 3.58
N THR A 202 -8.29 -14.22 4.47
CA THR A 202 -8.07 -15.13 5.61
C THR A 202 -7.77 -14.29 6.86
N PRO A 203 -7.71 -14.88 8.07
CA PRO A 203 -7.38 -14.12 9.28
C PRO A 203 -6.05 -13.34 9.21
N THR A 204 -5.14 -13.72 8.32
CA THR A 204 -3.80 -13.12 8.18
C THR A 204 -3.56 -12.46 6.82
N VAL A 205 -4.45 -12.63 5.85
CA VAL A 205 -4.28 -12.13 4.48
C VAL A 205 -5.34 -11.08 4.17
N ALA A 206 -4.88 -9.85 3.94
CA ALA A 206 -5.70 -8.77 3.41
C ALA A 206 -5.88 -8.92 1.89
N HIS A 207 -7.01 -8.45 1.41
CA HIS A 207 -7.44 -8.56 0.01
C HIS A 207 -8.19 -7.30 -0.42
N ALA A 208 -8.18 -7.02 -1.71
CA ALA A 208 -8.86 -5.87 -2.29
C ALA A 208 -10.01 -6.36 -3.16
N ALA A 209 -11.16 -5.72 -3.01
CA ALA A 209 -12.37 -6.04 -3.77
C ALA A 209 -13.13 -4.76 -4.15
N VAL A 210 -14.14 -4.91 -5.00
CA VAL A 210 -15.03 -3.83 -5.41
C VAL A 210 -16.32 -3.95 -4.61
N LEU A 211 -16.71 -2.89 -3.90
CA LEU A 211 -18.05 -2.75 -3.37
C LEU A 211 -18.96 -2.32 -4.53
N LEU A 212 -19.86 -3.19 -4.96
CA LEU A 212 -20.74 -2.95 -6.11
C LEU A 212 -22.02 -2.23 -5.70
N ALA A 213 -22.65 -2.66 -4.60
CA ALA A 213 -23.86 -2.06 -4.06
C ALA A 213 -24.08 -2.43 -2.59
N VAL A 214 -24.86 -1.61 -1.90
CA VAL A 214 -25.45 -1.90 -0.59
C VAL A 214 -26.97 -1.80 -0.74
N GLU A 215 -27.67 -2.91 -0.48
CA GLU A 215 -29.11 -3.08 -0.67
C GLU A 215 -29.75 -3.45 0.68
N GLY A 216 -30.03 -2.44 1.51
CA GLY A 216 -30.52 -2.68 2.87
C GLY A 216 -29.44 -3.31 3.74
N ASP A 217 -29.67 -4.55 4.20
CA ASP A 217 -28.67 -5.31 4.97
C ASP A 217 -27.85 -6.27 4.09
N GLU A 218 -28.06 -6.30 2.76
CA GLU A 218 -27.21 -7.06 1.84
C GLU A 218 -26.11 -6.17 1.22
N VAL A 219 -24.90 -6.72 1.09
CA VAL A 219 -23.75 -6.09 0.43
C VAL A 219 -23.33 -6.93 -0.76
N ILE A 220 -23.23 -6.30 -1.93
CA ILE A 220 -22.76 -6.94 -3.16
C ILE A 220 -21.28 -6.57 -3.36
N VAL A 221 -20.42 -7.58 -3.41
CA VAL A 221 -18.97 -7.42 -3.55
C VAL A 221 -18.51 -8.13 -4.83
N GLY A 222 -17.76 -7.42 -5.67
CA GLY A 222 -17.00 -7.99 -6.77
C GLY A 222 -15.60 -8.36 -6.31
N ASP A 223 -15.35 -9.65 -6.10
CA ASP A 223 -14.04 -10.17 -5.71
C ASP A 223 -13.26 -10.61 -6.97
N PRO A 224 -12.05 -10.08 -7.24
CA PRO A 224 -11.21 -10.52 -8.36
C PRO A 224 -10.85 -12.02 -8.38
N LEU A 225 -11.09 -12.78 -7.31
CA LEU A 225 -10.84 -14.22 -7.24
C LEU A 225 -12.05 -15.07 -7.63
N CYS A 226 -13.25 -14.67 -7.22
CA CYS A 226 -14.45 -15.50 -7.33
C CYS A 226 -15.64 -14.81 -8.01
N GLY A 227 -15.46 -13.57 -8.46
CA GLY A 227 -16.49 -12.78 -9.14
C GLY A 227 -17.44 -12.10 -8.16
N GLN A 228 -18.67 -11.87 -8.60
CA GLN A 228 -19.67 -11.19 -7.79
C GLN A 228 -20.29 -12.11 -6.72
N MET A 229 -20.27 -11.65 -5.47
CA MET A 229 -20.79 -12.35 -4.30
C MET A 229 -21.71 -11.43 -3.49
N ARG A 230 -22.69 -12.01 -2.78
CA ARG A 230 -23.57 -11.32 -1.84
C ARG A 230 -23.22 -11.73 -0.41
N TYR A 231 -23.24 -10.75 0.50
CA TYR A 231 -22.97 -10.94 1.91
C TYR A 231 -24.05 -10.24 2.74
N GLU A 232 -24.49 -10.89 3.80
CA GLU A 232 -25.24 -10.22 4.86
C GLU A 232 -24.32 -9.21 5.56
N ARG A 233 -24.91 -8.12 6.06
CA ARG A 233 -24.20 -7.04 6.75
C ARG A 233 -23.27 -7.55 7.83
N GLU A 234 -23.73 -8.47 8.67
CA GLU A 234 -22.92 -9.00 9.76
C GLU A 234 -21.68 -9.74 9.26
N GLU A 235 -21.82 -10.57 8.22
CA GLU A 235 -20.70 -11.30 7.63
C GLU A 235 -19.72 -10.34 6.93
N PHE A 236 -20.24 -9.38 6.18
CA PHE A 236 -19.43 -8.35 5.54
C PHE A 236 -18.59 -7.59 6.57
N MET A 237 -19.21 -7.15 7.65
CA MET A 237 -18.58 -6.37 8.72
C MET A 237 -17.46 -7.13 9.45
N GLN A 238 -17.55 -8.46 9.55
CA GLN A 238 -16.50 -9.28 10.14
C GLN A 238 -15.25 -9.37 9.23
N ARG A 239 -15.47 -9.38 7.90
CA ARG A 239 -14.40 -9.48 6.90
C ARG A 239 -13.80 -8.12 6.57
N TRP A 240 -14.61 -7.06 6.55
CA TRP A 240 -14.20 -5.73 6.13
C TRP A 240 -13.13 -5.15 7.07
N LEU A 241 -12.05 -4.63 6.49
CA LEU A 241 -10.95 -3.98 7.24
C LEU A 241 -11.28 -2.52 7.61
N ARG A 242 -12.49 -2.05 7.25
CA ARG A 242 -12.93 -0.66 7.40
C ARG A 242 -12.14 0.29 6.48
N ASP A 243 -11.64 -0.26 5.39
CA ASP A 243 -10.93 0.45 4.32
C ASP A 243 -11.92 0.68 3.18
N LEU A 244 -12.11 1.95 2.81
CA LEU A 244 -12.98 2.36 1.71
C LEU A 244 -12.25 3.37 0.83
N ILE A 245 -12.32 3.20 -0.48
CA ILE A 245 -11.95 4.23 -1.46
C ILE A 245 -13.20 4.55 -2.26
N VAL A 246 -13.73 5.74 -2.01
CA VAL A 246 -14.87 6.29 -2.75
C VAL A 246 -14.35 6.91 -4.03
N ILE A 247 -14.97 6.56 -5.14
CA ILE A 247 -14.64 7.09 -6.47
C ILE A 247 -15.78 8.03 -6.87
N SER A 248 -15.44 9.27 -7.19
CA SER A 248 -16.37 10.27 -7.70
C SER A 248 -16.19 10.38 -9.21
N ALA A 249 -17.29 10.33 -9.96
CA ALA A 249 -17.25 10.62 -11.38
C ALA A 249 -16.76 12.06 -11.60
N PRO A 250 -15.97 12.35 -12.65
CA PRO A 250 -15.56 13.71 -12.96
C PRO A 250 -16.79 14.58 -13.18
N ASP A 251 -16.77 15.77 -12.57
CA ASP A 251 -17.84 16.75 -12.69
C ASP A 251 -18.00 17.13 -14.17
N LYS A 252 -19.17 16.91 -14.76
CA LYS A 252 -19.45 17.16 -16.19
C LYS A 252 -19.55 18.66 -16.54
N THR A 253 -18.84 19.53 -15.81
CA THR A 253 -19.00 21.00 -15.80
C THR A 253 -17.72 21.75 -16.19
N SER A 254 -16.84 21.14 -16.97
CA SER A 254 -15.77 21.87 -17.67
C SER A 254 -15.70 21.45 -19.14
N SER A 255 -16.69 21.89 -19.91
CA SER A 255 -16.64 22.00 -21.38
C SER A 255 -16.60 23.46 -21.78
#